data_AF-A0A7C9TU19-F1
#
_entry.id   AF-A0A7C9TU19-F1
#
_cell.length_a   1.000
_cell.length_b   1.000
_cell.length_c   1.000
_cell.angle_alpha   90.00
_cell.angle_beta   90.00
_cell.angle_gamma   90.00
#
_symmetry.space_group_name_H-M   'P 1'
#
loop_
_entity.id
_entity.type
_entity.pdbx_description
1 polymer ?
#
loop_
_entity_poly.entity_id
_entity_poly.type
_entity_poly.pdbx_seq_one_letter_code
_entity_poly.pdbx_strand_id
1 'polypeptide(L)' 'MTDTKSGQMTWKPNGLSSDSLHLRTDPSQDWRIYKEFPEYVLPDPPGFSDGYATCLALLKKNWQLL' A
#
# COMPACT_ATOMS: atom_id res chain seq x y z
N MET A 1 -16.67 9.60 -15.87
CA MET A 1 -16.16 8.80 -14.75
C MET A 1 -14.64 8.80 -14.87
N THR A 2 -13.99 9.83 -14.35
CA THR A 2 -12.53 9.93 -14.40
C THR A 2 -11.97 9.14 -13.23
N ASP A 3 -11.60 7.91 -13.50
CA ASP A 3 -10.79 7.07 -12.62
C ASP A 3 -9.48 7.83 -12.35
N THR A 4 -9.46 8.56 -11.24
CA THR A 4 -8.24 9.18 -10.72
C THR A 4 -7.32 8.04 -10.35
N LYS A 5 -6.33 7.76 -11.21
CA LYS A 5 -5.25 6.77 -11.04
C LYS A 5 -4.74 6.73 -9.61
N SER A 6 -5.40 5.96 -8.76
CA SER A 6 -5.03 5.77 -7.37
C SER A 6 -4.51 4.36 -7.29
N GLY A 7 -3.30 4.20 -6.74
CA GLY A 7 -2.67 2.89 -6.66
C GLY A 7 -3.47 1.92 -5.78
N GLN A 8 -3.09 0.66 -5.83
CA GLN A 8 -3.65 -0.38 -4.99
C GLN A 8 -2.63 -0.78 -3.93
N MET A 9 -3.13 -1.23 -2.79
CA MET A 9 -2.33 -1.68 -1.65
C MET A 9 -2.93 -2.94 -1.06
N THR A 10 -2.09 -3.82 -0.49
CA THR A 10 -2.54 -5.04 0.16
C THR A 10 -1.51 -5.53 1.18
N TRP A 11 -1.98 -6.25 2.21
CA TRP A 11 -1.12 -7.07 3.08
C TRP A 11 -1.09 -8.53 2.63
N LYS A 12 -1.76 -8.87 1.51
CA LYS A 12 -1.83 -10.23 1.00
C LYS A 12 -1.40 -10.32 -0.46
N PRO A 13 -0.15 -9.94 -0.80
CA PRO A 13 0.33 -10.11 -2.16
C PRO A 13 0.22 -11.60 -2.53
N ASN A 14 -0.48 -11.89 -3.63
CA ASN A 14 -0.73 -13.26 -4.10
C ASN A 14 -1.55 -14.15 -3.14
N GLY A 15 -2.36 -13.55 -2.26
CA GLY A 15 -3.25 -14.28 -1.34
C GLY A 15 -2.58 -14.83 -0.09
N LEU A 16 -1.28 -14.61 0.10
CA LEU A 16 -0.53 -14.97 1.30
C LEU A 16 -0.42 -13.77 2.23
N SER A 17 -0.80 -13.92 3.50
CA SER A 17 -0.61 -12.88 4.51
C SER A 17 0.87 -12.52 4.67
N SER A 18 1.17 -11.24 4.48
CA SER A 18 2.48 -10.64 4.69
C SER A 18 2.38 -9.62 5.84
N ASP A 19 3.41 -9.58 6.67
CA ASP A 19 3.53 -8.61 7.76
C ASP A 19 3.78 -7.18 7.27
N SER A 20 4.10 -7.00 5.98
CA SER A 20 4.39 -5.71 5.36
C SER A 20 3.38 -5.32 4.29
N LEU A 21 3.04 -4.03 4.23
CA LEU A 21 2.21 -3.47 3.17
C LEU A 21 2.90 -3.59 1.80
N HIS A 22 2.16 -4.03 0.80
CA HIS A 22 2.59 -4.02 -0.59
C HIS A 22 1.76 -3.02 -1.39
N LEU A 23 2.41 -2.32 -2.31
CA LEU A 23 1.86 -1.28 -3.15
C LEU A 23 2.03 -1.67 -4.62
N ARG A 24 1.07 -1.26 -5.45
CA ARG A 24 1.22 -1.22 -6.91
C ARG A 24 0.50 0.00 -7.46
N THR A 25 1.14 0.70 -8.38
CA THR A 25 0.53 1.90 -8.99
C THR A 25 -0.41 1.55 -10.13
N ASP A 26 -0.23 0.37 -10.73
CA ASP A 26 -1.06 -0.16 -11.80
C ASP A 26 -1.44 -1.62 -11.49
N PRO A 27 -2.68 -2.06 -11.76
CA PRO A 27 -3.10 -3.44 -11.55
C PRO A 27 -2.31 -4.49 -12.33
N SER A 28 -1.67 -4.10 -13.44
CA SER A 28 -0.80 -4.96 -14.24
C SER A 28 0.62 -5.11 -13.68
N GLN A 29 1.01 -4.26 -12.73
CA GLN A 29 2.30 -4.37 -12.06
C GLN A 29 2.25 -5.38 -10.93
N ASP A 30 3.39 -6.03 -10.70
CA ASP A 30 3.62 -6.85 -9.53
C ASP A 30 3.52 -6.03 -8.24
N TRP A 31 3.09 -6.71 -7.18
CA TRP A 31 3.11 -6.17 -5.83
C TRP A 31 4.55 -5.93 -5.37
N ARG A 32 4.83 -4.69 -4.96
CA ARG A 32 6.13 -4.29 -4.45
C ARG A 32 6.01 -3.84 -3.00
N ILE A 33 7.07 -4.00 -2.23
CA ILE A 33 7.02 -3.63 -0.81
C ILE A 33 6.89 -2.11 -0.71
N TYR A 34 6.05 -1.60 0.20
CA TYR A 34 5.82 -0.15 0.34
C TYR A 34 7.11 0.65 0.54
N LYS A 35 8.14 0.05 1.15
CA LYS A 35 9.49 0.61 1.37
C LYS A 35 10.23 0.94 0.06
N GLU A 36 9.85 0.34 -1.07
CA GLU A 36 10.39 0.68 -2.39
C GLU A 36 9.84 2.01 -2.93
N PHE A 37 8.80 2.55 -2.31
CA PHE A 37 8.17 3.83 -2.67
C PHE A 37 8.38 4.87 -1.56
N PRO A 38 9.59 5.40 -1.39
CA PRO A 38 9.91 6.34 -0.30
C PRO A 38 9.03 7.60 -0.32
N GLU A 39 8.42 7.96 -1.44
CA GLU A 39 7.47 9.07 -1.57
C GLU A 39 6.14 8.85 -0.82
N TYR A 40 5.80 7.59 -0.51
CA TYR A 40 4.59 7.23 0.23
C TYR A 40 4.88 6.74 1.64
N VAL A 41 6.10 6.29 1.90
CA VAL A 41 6.52 5.73 3.20
C VAL A 41 6.35 6.75 4.30
N LEU A 42 5.59 6.37 5.32
CA LEU A 42 5.48 7.07 6.59
C LEU A 42 5.98 6.18 7.73
N PRO A 43 6.59 6.76 8.78
CA PRO A 43 7.03 6.01 9.94
C PRO A 43 5.83 5.42 10.68
N ASP A 44 5.88 4.12 10.93
CA ASP A 44 4.82 3.42 11.65
C ASP A 44 4.88 3.68 13.16
N PRO A 45 3.72 3.76 13.85
CA PRO A 45 3.69 3.84 15.30
C PRO A 45 4.17 2.52 15.92
N PRO A 46 4.78 2.54 17.11
CA PRO A 46 5.19 1.33 17.79
C PRO A 46 3.99 0.42 18.10
N GLY A 47 4.11 -0.87 17.78
CA GLY A 47 3.07 -1.89 18.02
C GLY A 47 2.11 -2.15 16.87
N PHE A 48 2.30 -1.51 15.70
CA PHE A 48 1.52 -1.76 14.49
C PHE A 48 2.32 -2.53 13.43
N SER A 49 1.61 -3.11 12.46
CA SER A 49 2.20 -3.81 11.31
C SER A 49 2.98 -2.86 10.39
N ASP A 50 3.98 -3.40 9.71
CA ASP A 50 4.83 -2.65 8.78
C ASP A 50 3.98 -2.05 7.64
N GLY A 51 4.01 -0.72 7.53
CA GLY A 51 3.27 0.05 6.54
C GLY A 51 1.87 0.49 6.99
N TYR A 52 1.49 0.33 8.26
CA TYR A 52 0.20 0.80 8.78
C TYR A 52 -0.04 2.30 8.56
N ALA A 53 0.91 3.16 8.95
CA ALA A 53 0.81 4.60 8.76
C ALA A 53 0.75 4.96 7.27
N THR A 54 1.56 4.27 6.47
CA THR A 54 1.56 4.41 5.01
C THR A 54 0.19 4.07 4.43
N CYS A 55 -0.42 2.94 4.82
CA CYS A 55 -1.75 2.55 4.37
C CYS A 55 -2.80 3.60 4.71
N LEU A 56 -2.79 4.12 5.94
CA LEU A 56 -3.75 5.16 6.34
C LEU A 56 -3.61 6.43 5.50
N ALA A 57 -2.39 6.85 5.18
CA ALA A 57 -2.16 8.01 4.33
C ALA A 57 -2.58 7.76 2.88
N LEU A 58 -2.35 6.56 2.35
CA LEU A 58 -2.76 6.18 1.01
C LEU A 58 -4.29 6.02 0.89
N LEU A 59 -4.95 5.49 1.92
CA LEU A 59 -6.43 5.44 2.01
C LEU A 59 -7.03 6.85 1.92
N LYS A 60 -6.43 7.84 2.58
CA LYS A 60 -6.85 9.25 2.47
C LYS A 60 -6.62 9.83 1.07
N LYS A 61 -5.65 9.28 0.31
CA LYS A 61 -5.41 9.60 -1.10
C LYS A 61 -6.23 8.74 -2.06
N ASN A 62 -7.28 8.08 -1.56
CA ASN A 62 -8.21 7.27 -2.35
C ASN A 62 -7.57 6.03 -3.01
N TRP A 63 -6.44 5.54 -2.45
CA TRP A 63 -5.87 4.25 -2.86
C TRP A 63 -6.80 3.10 -2.45
N GLN A 64 -6.80 2.05 -3.27
CA GLN A 64 -7.64 0.89 -3.03
C GLN A 64 -6.90 -0.15 -2.19
N LEU A 65 -7.46 -0.50 -1.03
CA LEU A 65 -7.01 -1.63 -0.23
C LEU A 65 -7.69 -2.93 -0.69
N LEU A 66 -6.89 -3.96 -1.00
CA LEU A 66 -7.31 -5.29 -1.44
C LEU A 66 -7.06 -6.36 -0.37
#